data_AF-A0ABD0R8R3-F1
#
_entry.id   AF-A0ABD0R8R3-F1
#
_cell.length_a   1.000
_cell.length_b   1.000
_cell.length_c   1.000
_cell.angle_alpha   90.00
_cell.angle_beta   90.00
_cell.angle_gamma   90.00
#
_symmetry.space_group_name_H-M   'P 1'
#
loop_
_entity.id
_entity.type
_entity.pdbx_description
1 polymer ?
#
loop_
_entity_poly.entity_id
_entity_poly.type
_entity_poly.pdbx_seq_one_letter_code
_entity_poly.pdbx_strand_id
1 'polypeptide(L)'
;DKVPNIALLGSGGGQRAMVGLLGSLVELNKAGLLDCILYLSGISGSTWCMAFLYKEPDWSTKLEAVKDKIIKRLSGPGVNWRDTLAKLRKYYYEKKFFSLTDVWAAMFVTSYVKQVCIYS
;
A
#
# COMPACT_ATOMS: atom_id res chain seq x y z
N ASP A 1 -33.81 -11.31 -4.46
CA ASP A 1 -32.47 -11.76 -4.92
C ASP A 1 -31.76 -10.80 -5.86
N LYS A 2 -31.53 -9.54 -5.44
CA LYS A 2 -30.64 -8.62 -6.16
C LYS A 2 -29.84 -7.80 -5.16
N VAL A 3 -28.77 -8.38 -4.61
CA VAL A 3 -27.76 -7.61 -3.85
C VAL A 3 -26.97 -6.78 -4.87
N PRO A 4 -26.82 -5.46 -4.68
CA PRO A 4 -26.09 -4.62 -5.63
C PRO A 4 -24.59 -4.89 -5.54
N ASN A 5 -23.92 -4.88 -6.70
CA ASN A 5 -22.46 -4.98 -6.78
C ASN A 5 -21.85 -3.59 -6.59
N ILE A 6 -21.26 -3.33 -5.43
CA ILE A 6 -20.65 -2.03 -5.10
C ILE A 6 -19.14 -2.09 -5.28
N ALA A 7 -18.57 -1.10 -5.95
CA ALA A 7 -17.13 -0.98 -6.15
C ALA A 7 -16.60 0.34 -5.59
N LEU A 8 -15.48 0.28 -4.86
CA LEU A 8 -14.71 1.43 -4.41
C LEU A 8 -13.47 1.61 -5.28
N LEU A 9 -13.26 2.83 -5.78
CA LEU A 9 -12.19 3.16 -6.71
C LEU A 9 -11.23 4.19 -6.09
N GLY A 10 -9.97 3.80 -5.89
CA GLY A 10 -8.90 4.65 -5.38
C GLY A 10 -8.08 5.31 -6.48
N SER A 11 -7.90 6.63 -6.42
CA SER A 11 -7.14 7.38 -7.43
C SER A 11 -5.62 7.28 -7.25
N GLY A 12 -4.87 7.76 -8.24
CA GLY A 12 -3.44 8.00 -8.10
C GLY A 12 -3.14 9.23 -7.23
N GLY A 13 -1.87 9.40 -6.86
CA GLY A 13 -1.43 10.56 -6.06
C GLY A 13 -0.42 10.24 -4.95
N GLY A 14 0.38 9.19 -5.10
CA GLY A 14 1.42 8.80 -4.14
C GLY A 14 0.90 8.63 -2.70
N GLN A 15 1.67 9.10 -1.72
CA GLN A 15 1.33 8.91 -0.31
C GLN A 15 0.01 9.60 0.09
N ARG A 16 -0.37 10.71 -0.57
CA ARG A 16 -1.67 11.37 -0.32
C ARG A 16 -2.83 10.44 -0.66
N ALA A 17 -2.79 9.79 -1.82
CA ALA A 17 -3.81 8.83 -2.22
C ALA A 17 -3.82 7.57 -1.35
N MET A 18 -2.65 7.12 -0.89
CA MET A 18 -2.53 6.02 0.07
C MET A 18 -3.25 6.33 1.40
N VAL A 19 -2.96 7.48 2.01
CA VAL A 19 -3.57 7.90 3.28
C VAL A 19 -5.06 8.23 3.09
N GLY A 20 -5.41 8.88 1.99
CA GLY A 20 -6.79 9.20 1.65
C GLY A 20 -7.66 7.94 1.52
N LEU A 21 -7.20 6.92 0.78
CA LEU A 21 -7.93 5.66 0.66
C LEU A 21 -8.08 4.95 2.01
N LEU A 22 -7.02 4.91 2.83
CA LEU A 22 -7.09 4.34 4.18
C LEU A 22 -8.15 5.05 5.03
N GLY A 23 -8.18 6.38 4.99
CA GLY A 23 -9.19 7.18 5.68
C GLY A 23 -10.61 6.88 5.18
N SER A 24 -10.82 6.80 3.87
CA SER A 24 -12.12 6.44 3.29
C SER A 24 -12.59 5.06 3.74
N LEU A 25 -11.72 4.06 3.78
CA LEU A 25 -12.06 2.71 4.25
C LEU A 25 -12.44 2.70 5.74
N VAL A 26 -11.74 3.48 6.56
CA VAL A 26 -12.04 3.62 8.01
C VAL A 26 -13.42 4.24 8.20
N GLU A 27 -13.75 5.30 7.47
CA GLU A 27 -15.07 5.93 7.56
C GLU A 27 -16.18 5.04 7.02
N LEU A 28 -15.93 4.29 5.93
CA LEU A 28 -16.87 3.28 5.42
C LEU A 28 -17.13 2.17 6.44
N ASN A 29 -16.11 1.75 7.18
CA ASN A 29 -16.25 0.77 8.26
C ASN A 29 -17.13 1.32 9.40
N LYS A 30 -16.86 2.55 9.85
CA LYS A 30 -17.66 3.22 10.88
C LYS A 30 -19.12 3.41 10.46
N ALA A 31 -19.37 3.65 9.18
CA ALA A 31 -20.72 3.77 8.62
C ALA A 31 -21.41 2.41 8.39
N GLY A 32 -20.73 1.28 8.64
CA GLY A 32 -21.27 -0.07 8.37
C GLY A 32 -21.41 -0.40 6.89
N LEU A 33 -20.69 0.32 6.01
CA LEU A 33 -20.76 0.19 4.55
C LEU A 33 -19.61 -0.61 3.96
N LEU A 34 -18.54 -0.85 4.72
CA LEU A 34 -17.35 -1.56 4.22
C LEU A 34 -17.68 -2.98 3.76
N ASP A 35 -18.50 -3.72 4.51
CA ASP A 35 -18.91 -5.10 4.19
C ASP A 35 -19.83 -5.18 2.96
N CYS A 36 -20.37 -4.06 2.50
CA CYS A 36 -21.17 -4.01 1.27
C CYS A 36 -20.30 -3.89 0.00
N ILE A 37 -19.01 -3.61 0.13
CA ILE A 37 -18.10 -3.40 -1.02
C ILE A 37 -17.68 -4.77 -1.58
N LEU A 38 -18.02 -5.00 -2.85
CA LEU A 38 -17.64 -6.20 -3.58
C LEU A 38 -16.25 -6.08 -4.22
N TYR A 39 -15.93 -4.90 -4.76
CA TYR A 39 -14.66 -4.65 -5.43
C TYR A 39 -13.95 -3.44 -4.82
N LEU A 40 -12.67 -3.62 -4.49
CA LEU A 40 -11.76 -2.53 -4.17
C LEU A 40 -10.70 -2.48 -5.25
N SER A 41 -10.66 -1.36 -5.99
CA SER A 41 -9.64 -1.11 -7.00
C SER A 41 -8.89 0.16 -6.67
N GLY A 42 -7.65 0.25 -7.15
CA GLY A 42 -6.87 1.46 -7.00
C GLY A 42 -5.72 1.51 -7.99
N ILE A 43 -5.25 2.72 -8.26
CA ILE A 43 -4.08 2.95 -9.13
C ILE A 43 -3.01 3.74 -8.38
N SER A 44 -1.74 3.56 -8.77
CA SER A 44 -0.60 4.33 -8.24
C SER A 44 -0.59 4.37 -6.69
N GLY A 45 -0.70 5.53 -6.05
CA GLY A 45 -0.64 5.65 -4.59
C GLY A 45 -1.67 4.82 -3.82
N SER A 46 -2.89 4.64 -4.34
CA SER A 46 -3.89 3.76 -3.71
C SER A 46 -3.47 2.29 -3.69
N THR A 47 -2.68 1.82 -4.66
CA THR A 47 -2.19 0.44 -4.65
C THR A 47 -1.21 0.19 -3.50
N TRP A 48 -0.52 1.23 -3.02
CA TRP A 48 0.34 1.11 -1.84
C TRP A 48 -0.47 0.81 -0.59
N CYS A 49 -1.60 1.49 -0.40
CA CYS A 49 -2.53 1.21 0.69
C CYS A 49 -3.05 -0.23 0.60
N MET A 50 -3.57 -0.61 -0.57
CA MET A 50 -4.07 -1.96 -0.84
C MET A 50 -3.00 -3.02 -0.56
N ALA A 51 -1.76 -2.82 -1.00
CA ALA A 51 -0.65 -3.74 -0.76
C ALA A 51 -0.31 -3.94 0.72
N PHE A 52 -0.65 -2.99 1.61
CA PHE A 52 -0.52 -3.18 3.05
C PHE A 52 -1.73 -3.84 3.68
N LEU A 53 -2.94 -3.47 3.24
CA LEU A 53 -4.17 -4.10 3.71
C LEU A 53 -4.16 -5.60 3.40
N TYR A 54 -3.91 -5.97 2.14
CA TYR A 54 -3.94 -7.37 1.70
C TYR A 54 -2.79 -8.24 2.23
N LYS A 55 -1.84 -7.70 2.99
CA LYS A 55 -0.88 -8.53 3.75
C LYS A 55 -1.52 -9.20 4.97
N GLU A 56 -2.62 -8.64 5.46
CA GLU A 56 -3.41 -9.18 6.57
C GLU A 56 -4.68 -9.79 5.95
N PRO A 57 -4.82 -11.14 5.91
CA PRO A 57 -5.93 -11.78 5.22
C PRO A 57 -7.33 -11.32 5.70
N ASP A 58 -7.44 -10.94 6.98
CA ASP A 58 -8.64 -10.44 7.63
C ASP A 58 -8.56 -8.95 7.97
N TRP A 59 -7.89 -8.17 7.11
CA TRP A 59 -7.70 -6.73 7.34
C TRP A 59 -8.99 -5.95 7.55
N SER A 60 -10.09 -6.33 6.88
CA SER A 60 -11.35 -5.56 6.92
C SER A 60 -12.03 -5.65 8.29
N THR A 61 -11.96 -6.80 8.96
CA THR A 61 -12.47 -6.98 10.33
C THR A 61 -11.54 -6.39 11.38
N LYS A 62 -10.24 -6.22 11.05
CA LYS A 62 -9.20 -5.65 11.91
C LYS A 62 -8.73 -4.26 11.47
N LEU A 63 -9.58 -3.52 10.74
CA LEU A 63 -9.15 -2.32 10.02
C LEU A 63 -8.48 -1.28 10.92
N GLU A 64 -8.98 -1.08 12.14
CA GLU A 64 -8.38 -0.13 13.09
C GLU A 64 -6.94 -0.51 13.47
N ALA A 65 -6.68 -1.79 13.74
CA ALA A 65 -5.34 -2.26 14.05
C ALA A 65 -4.39 -2.14 12.84
N VAL A 66 -4.89 -2.43 11.63
CA VAL A 66 -4.12 -2.28 10.39
C VAL A 66 -3.82 -0.80 10.11
N LYS A 67 -4.80 0.09 10.29
CA LYS A 67 -4.65 1.54 10.20
C LYS A 67 -3.55 2.03 11.14
N ASP A 68 -3.56 1.60 12.41
CA ASP A 68 -2.56 2.00 13.40
C ASP A 68 -1.15 1.50 13.03
N LYS A 69 -1.03 0.26 12.52
CA LYS A 69 0.25 -0.24 11.99
C LYS A 69 0.76 0.62 10.82
N ILE A 70 -0.13 1.01 9.90
CA ILE A 70 0.23 1.86 8.76
C ILE A 70 0.65 3.26 9.23
N ILE A 71 -0.13 3.90 10.10
CA ILE A 71 0.18 5.23 10.65
C ILE A 71 1.50 5.20 11.43
N LYS A 72 1.69 4.24 12.33
CA LYS A 72 2.93 4.11 13.11
C LYS A 72 4.15 4.02 12.22
N ARG A 73 4.07 3.25 11.13
CA ARG A 73 5.15 3.15 10.14
C ARG A 73 5.38 4.44 9.39
N LEU A 74 4.32 5.07 8.88
CA LEU A 74 4.43 6.35 8.16
C LEU A 74 4.96 7.49 9.06
N SER A 75 4.73 7.43 10.36
CA SER A 75 5.28 8.37 11.34
C SER A 75 6.68 7.97 11.86
N GLY A 76 7.09 6.72 11.67
CA GLY A 76 8.38 6.19 12.11
C GLY A 76 9.59 6.72 11.32
N PRO A 77 10.81 6.26 11.66
CA PRO A 77 12.00 6.64 10.91
C PRO A 77 11.94 6.17 9.45
N GLY A 78 12.64 6.88 8.58
CA GLY A 78 12.82 6.44 7.20
C GLY A 78 13.63 5.15 7.11
N VAL A 79 13.68 4.55 5.92
CA VAL A 79 14.50 3.37 5.68
C VAL A 79 15.99 3.69 5.66
N ASN A 80 16.82 2.68 5.95
CA ASN A 80 18.26 2.78 5.76
C ASN A 80 18.60 2.70 4.25
N TRP A 81 19.20 3.76 3.74
CA TRP A 81 19.60 3.84 2.33
C TRP A 81 20.72 2.87 1.96
N ARG A 82 21.61 2.53 2.89
CA ARG A 82 22.66 1.53 2.64
C ARG A 82 22.05 0.15 2.38
N ASP A 83 21.06 -0.22 3.18
CA ASP A 83 20.36 -1.51 3.05
C ASP A 83 19.50 -1.54 1.78
N THR A 84 18.88 -0.41 1.44
CA THR A 84 18.09 -0.27 0.21
C THR A 84 18.97 -0.38 -1.03
N LEU A 85 20.13 0.28 -1.06
CA LEU A 85 21.11 0.17 -2.14
C LEU A 85 21.71 -1.23 -2.24
N ALA A 86 22.01 -1.88 -1.10
CA ALA A 86 22.49 -3.25 -1.09
C ALA A 86 21.47 -4.22 -1.69
N LYS A 87 20.18 -4.07 -1.34
CA LYS A 87 19.08 -4.85 -1.92
C LYS A 87 18.89 -4.57 -3.41
N LEU A 88 18.93 -3.30 -3.83
CA LEU A 88 18.84 -2.93 -5.25
C LEU A 88 19.99 -3.53 -6.06
N ARG A 89 21.22 -3.47 -5.54
CA ARG A 89 22.40 -4.03 -6.18
C ARG A 89 22.30 -5.55 -6.29
N LYS A 90 21.88 -6.24 -5.22
CA LYS A 90 21.63 -7.69 -5.26
C LYS A 90 20.60 -8.02 -6.34
N TYR A 91 19.49 -7.29 -6.36
CA TYR A 91 18.42 -7.47 -7.32
C TYR A 91 18.85 -7.25 -8.78
N TYR A 92 19.72 -6.27 -9.02
CA TYR A 92 20.31 -6.01 -10.34
C TYR A 92 21.07 -7.22 -10.91
N TYR A 93 21.82 -7.96 -10.08
CA TYR A 93 22.58 -9.13 -10.53
C TYR A 93 21.72 -10.39 -10.69
N GLU A 94 20.65 -10.53 -9.90
CA GLU A 94 19.79 -11.73 -9.91
C GLU A 94 18.74 -11.72 -11.01
N LYS A 95 18.29 -10.53 -11.45
CA LYS A 95 17.15 -10.42 -12.35
C LYS A 95 17.55 -10.28 -13.81
N LYS A 96 16.86 -11.02 -14.69
CA LYS A 96 17.05 -10.96 -16.16
C LYS A 96 16.66 -9.61 -16.78
N PHE A 97 15.76 -8.86 -16.16
CA PHE A 97 15.22 -7.59 -16.68
C PHE A 97 15.16 -6.52 -15.60
N PHE A 98 16.22 -5.73 -15.51
CA PHE A 98 16.29 -4.54 -14.66
C PHE A 98 15.89 -3.28 -15.43
N SER A 99 15.16 -2.39 -14.78
CA SER A 99 14.57 -1.21 -15.42
C SER A 99 14.58 0.02 -14.50
N LEU A 100 14.24 1.18 -15.07
CA LEU A 100 14.06 2.41 -14.30
C LEU A 100 12.95 2.31 -13.25
N THR A 101 11.98 1.40 -13.42
CA THR A 101 10.93 1.16 -12.44
C THR A 101 11.50 0.56 -11.15
N ASP A 102 12.53 -0.27 -11.24
CA ASP A 102 13.20 -0.86 -10.07
C ASP A 102 13.96 0.22 -9.29
N VAL A 103 14.65 1.12 -10.01
CA VAL A 103 15.32 2.29 -9.42
C VAL A 103 14.30 3.24 -8.80
N TRP A 104 13.17 3.50 -9.48
CA TRP A 104 12.10 4.35 -8.96
C TRP A 104 11.45 3.76 -7.69
N ALA A 105 11.24 2.44 -7.63
CA ALA A 105 10.69 1.78 -6.45
C ALA A 105 11.65 1.84 -5.25
N ALA A 106 12.94 1.66 -5.50
CA ALA A 106 13.99 1.80 -4.49
C ALA A 106 14.09 3.23 -3.96
N MET A 107 13.97 4.24 -4.84
CA MET A 107 14.12 5.64 -4.43
C MET A 107 12.85 6.23 -3.83
N PHE A 108 11.71 6.10 -4.50
CA PHE A 108 10.51 6.85 -4.14
C PHE A 108 9.56 6.03 -3.27
N VAL A 109 9.16 4.84 -3.72
CA VAL A 109 8.19 4.03 -2.97
C VAL A 109 8.73 3.73 -1.58
N THR A 110 9.98 3.27 -1.51
CA THR A 110 10.62 2.87 -0.26
C THR A 110 10.72 4.02 0.76
N SER A 111 10.98 5.25 0.31
CA SER A 111 11.02 6.44 1.18
C SER A 111 9.64 6.87 1.66
N TYR A 112 8.64 6.90 0.77
CA TYR A 112 7.29 7.35 1.12
C TYR A 112 6.54 6.33 1.99
N VAL A 113 6.62 5.04 1.65
CA VAL A 113 5.93 3.99 2.42
C VAL A 113 6.75 3.50 3.63
N LYS A 114 7.96 4.03 3.80
CA LYS A 114 8.92 3.70 4.86
C LYS A 114 9.15 2.19 5.03
N GLN A 115 9.23 1.47 3.91
CA GLN A 115 9.53 0.04 3.85
C GLN A 115 10.23 -0.27 2.53
N VAL A 116 11.24 -1.15 2.56
CA VAL A 116 11.93 -1.56 1.33
C VAL A 116 11.00 -2.39 0.45
N CYS A 117 10.63 -1.83 -0.70
CA CYS A 117 9.69 -2.42 -1.67
C CYS A 117 10.42 -2.93 -2.94
N ILE A 118 11.60 -3.52 -2.76
CA ILE A 118 12.33 -4.21 -3.82
C ILE A 118 12.02 -5.70 -3.62
N TYR A 119 11.18 -6.24 -4.50
CA TYR A 119 10.79 -7.65 -4.49
C TYR A 119 12.01 -8.50 -4.84
N SER A 120 12.36 -9.49 -4.02
CA SER A 120 13.25 -10.58 -4.44
C SER A 120 12.44 -11.67 -5.12
#